data_AF-A0A517TVE0-F1
#
_entry.id   AF-A0A517TVE0-F1
#
_cell.length_a   1.000
_cell.length_b   1.000
_cell.length_c   1.000
_cell.angle_alpha   90.00
_cell.angle_beta   90.00
_cell.angle_gamma   90.00
#
_symmetry.space_group_name_H-M   'P 1'
#
loop_
_entity.id
_entity.type
_entity.pdbx_description
1 polymer ?
#
loop_
_entity_poly.entity_id
_entity_poly.type
_entity_poly.pdbx_seq_one_letter_code
_entity_poly.pdbx_strand_id
1 'polypeptide(L)'
;MNASFRDESDDFAELVEMYVAEMPARIAALSAAVASNDRDQVRRLLHQLVGSAGSYGFNSLSVEARKVEMALHAGVSLPEVSSGIRDLIELCERVQIA
;
A
#
# COMPACT_ATOMS: atom_id res chain seq x y z
N MET A 1 -28.77 -13.41 26.94
CA MET A 1 -27.69 -12.45 26.62
C MET A 1 -26.39 -13.22 26.50
N ASN A 2 -25.80 -13.27 25.30
CA ASN A 2 -24.35 -13.27 25.03
C ASN A 2 -24.11 -13.57 23.55
N ALA A 3 -24.33 -12.56 22.72
CA ALA A 3 -23.77 -12.48 21.37
C ALA A 3 -22.95 -11.19 21.37
N SER A 4 -21.66 -11.26 21.72
CA SER A 4 -20.77 -10.08 21.69
C SER A 4 -19.29 -10.42 21.56
N PHE A 5 -18.92 -11.62 21.10
CA PHE A 5 -17.51 -12.00 20.89
C PHE A 5 -17.23 -12.60 19.50
N ARG A 6 -18.21 -12.57 18.57
CA ARG A 6 -18.06 -13.03 17.17
C ARG A 6 -18.06 -11.89 16.14
N ASP A 7 -18.10 -10.65 16.59
CA ASP A 7 -18.44 -9.49 15.72
C ASP A 7 -17.19 -8.78 15.19
N GLU A 8 -16.27 -8.37 16.07
CA GLU A 8 -15.12 -7.55 15.67
C GLU A 8 -14.10 -8.26 14.76
N SER A 9 -13.96 -9.59 14.85
CA SER A 9 -13.03 -10.35 14.00
C SER A 9 -13.56 -10.55 12.59
N ASP A 10 -14.88 -10.73 12.44
CA ASP A 10 -15.52 -10.97 11.15
C ASP A 10 -15.62 -9.64 10.38
N ASP A 11 -15.94 -8.53 11.08
CA ASP A 11 -15.93 -7.17 10.51
C ASP A 11 -14.52 -6.76 10.05
N PHE A 12 -13.49 -7.05 10.85
CA PHE A 12 -12.12 -6.73 10.48
C PHE A 12 -11.64 -7.58 9.29
N ALA A 13 -12.05 -8.84 9.21
CA ALA A 13 -11.76 -9.69 8.06
C ALA A 13 -12.35 -9.09 6.78
N GLU A 14 -13.64 -8.70 6.76
CA GLU A 14 -14.30 -8.08 5.61
C GLU A 14 -13.58 -6.79 5.15
N LEU A 15 -13.15 -5.96 6.10
CA LEU A 15 -12.37 -4.76 5.79
C LEU A 15 -11.00 -5.07 5.16
N VAL A 16 -10.34 -6.12 5.64
CA VAL A 16 -9.11 -6.62 5.02
C VAL A 16 -9.40 -7.15 3.62
N GLU A 17 -10.52 -7.86 3.41
CA GLU A 17 -10.88 -8.37 2.08
C GLU A 17 -11.10 -7.24 1.08
N MET A 18 -11.85 -6.21 1.47
CA MET A 18 -12.04 -5.00 0.67
C MET A 18 -10.71 -4.32 0.34
N TYR A 19 -9.81 -4.24 1.32
CA TYR A 19 -8.49 -3.65 1.11
C TYR A 19 -7.65 -4.43 0.09
N VAL A 20 -7.65 -5.76 0.18
CA VAL A 20 -6.96 -6.63 -0.80
C VAL A 20 -7.59 -6.50 -2.19
N ALA A 21 -8.92 -6.41 -2.28
CA ALA A 21 -9.64 -6.25 -3.54
C ALA A 21 -9.31 -4.93 -4.26
N GLU A 22 -8.95 -3.87 -3.53
CA GLU A 22 -8.50 -2.60 -4.09
C GLU A 22 -7.03 -2.59 -4.53
N MET A 23 -6.24 -3.57 -4.10
CA MET A 23 -4.79 -3.59 -4.32
C MET A 23 -4.39 -3.55 -5.81
N PRO A 24 -5.05 -4.30 -6.72
CA PRO A 24 -4.74 -4.21 -8.15
C PRO A 24 -4.91 -2.80 -8.73
N ALA A 25 -5.96 -2.08 -8.32
CA ALA A 25 -6.20 -0.71 -8.77
C ALA A 25 -5.12 0.26 -8.24
N ARG A 26 -4.67 0.07 -6.99
CA ARG A 26 -3.57 0.84 -6.39
C ARG A 26 -2.24 0.60 -7.11
N ILE A 27 -1.93 -0.66 -7.44
CA ILE A 27 -0.74 -1.03 -8.23
C ILE A 27 -0.78 -0.36 -9.61
N ALA A 28 -1.92 -0.42 -10.29
CA ALA A 28 -2.08 0.19 -11.61
C ALA A 28 -1.89 1.72 -11.56
N ALA A 29 -2.49 2.39 -10.57
CA ALA A 29 -2.34 3.83 -10.37
C ALA A 29 -0.87 4.22 -10.07
N LEU A 30 -0.18 3.46 -9.22
CA LEU A 30 1.22 3.71 -8.90
C LEU A 30 2.12 3.51 -10.12
N SER A 31 1.90 2.43 -10.87
CA SER A 31 2.64 2.13 -12.10
C SER A 31 2.45 3.23 -13.16
N ALA A 32 1.21 3.71 -13.34
CA ALA A 32 0.92 4.79 -14.28
C ALA A 32 1.56 6.13 -13.86
N ALA A 33 1.55 6.45 -12.56
CA ALA A 33 2.19 7.65 -12.03
C ALA A 33 3.71 7.62 -12.23
N VAL A 34 4.35 6.48 -12.01
CA VAL A 34 5.78 6.28 -12.28
C VAL A 34 6.08 6.43 -13.78
N ALA A 35 5.29 5.76 -14.64
CA ALA A 35 5.49 5.82 -16.09
C ALA A 35 5.32 7.25 -16.64
N SER A 36 4.44 8.05 -16.03
CA SER A 36 4.21 9.46 -16.39
C SER A 36 5.18 10.43 -15.71
N ASN A 37 6.12 9.92 -14.90
CA ASN A 37 7.05 10.71 -14.08
C ASN A 37 6.33 11.72 -13.15
N ASP A 38 5.10 11.41 -12.74
CA ASP A 38 4.27 12.24 -11.85
C ASP A 38 4.66 11.99 -10.39
N ARG A 39 5.72 12.68 -9.96
CA ARG A 39 6.29 12.56 -8.61
C ARG A 39 5.27 12.86 -7.52
N ASP A 40 4.40 13.85 -7.73
CA ASP A 40 3.43 14.26 -6.73
C ASP A 40 2.36 13.18 -6.56
N GLN A 41 1.91 12.58 -7.66
CA GLN A 41 0.98 11.46 -7.60
C GLN A 41 1.62 10.22 -6.96
N VAL A 42 2.88 9.90 -7.28
CA VAL A 42 3.60 8.80 -6.62
C VAL A 42 3.68 9.03 -5.11
N ARG A 43 4.05 10.24 -4.66
CA ARG A 43 4.07 10.58 -3.23
C ARG A 43 2.72 10.40 -2.56
N ARG A 44 1.64 10.87 -3.19
CA ARG A 44 0.27 10.73 -2.64
C ARG A 44 -0.13 9.27 -2.49
N LEU A 45 0.13 8.44 -3.50
CA LEU A 45 -0.18 7.02 -3.48
C LEU A 45 0.64 6.27 -2.42
N LEU A 46 1.93 6.58 -2.28
CA LEU A 46 2.77 6.01 -1.23
C LEU A 46 2.27 6.40 0.16
N HIS A 47 1.93 7.67 0.38
CA HIS A 47 1.37 8.15 1.65
C HIS A 47 0.09 7.39 2.04
N GLN A 48 -0.83 7.24 1.09
CA GLN A 48 -2.06 6.47 1.28
C GLN A 48 -1.77 5.00 1.59
N LEU A 49 -0.81 4.40 0.89
CA LEU A 49 -0.41 3.02 1.11
C LEU A 49 0.20 2.82 2.50
N VAL A 50 1.08 3.73 2.95
CA VAL A 50 1.68 3.71 4.29
C VAL A 50 0.60 3.74 5.37
N GLY A 51 -0.34 4.68 5.26
CA GLY A 51 -1.40 4.88 6.25
C GLY A 51 -2.37 3.71 6.30
N SER A 52 -2.78 3.19 5.14
CA SER A 52 -3.76 2.11 5.07
C SER A 52 -3.18 0.72 5.36
N ALA A 53 -2.00 0.39 4.83
CA ALA A 53 -1.39 -0.94 5.02
C ALA A 53 -1.13 -1.27 6.50
N GLY A 54 -0.69 -0.29 7.30
CA GLY A 54 -0.46 -0.49 8.73
C GLY A 54 -1.75 -0.76 9.52
N SER A 55 -2.85 -0.07 9.16
CA SER A 55 -4.16 -0.26 9.81
C SER A 55 -4.76 -1.64 9.57
N TYR A 56 -4.42 -2.30 8.45
CA TYR A 56 -4.92 -3.63 8.09
C TYR A 56 -3.93 -4.77 8.39
N GLY A 57 -2.84 -4.49 9.12
CA GLY A 57 -1.87 -5.52 9.54
C GLY A 57 -0.77 -5.84 8.52
N PHE A 58 -0.73 -5.16 7.37
CA PHE A 58 0.32 -5.30 6.35
C PHE A 58 1.56 -4.44 6.69
N ASN A 59 2.15 -4.67 7.86
CA ASN A 59 3.25 -3.85 8.39
C ASN A 59 4.46 -3.79 7.45
N SER A 60 4.85 -4.90 6.84
CA SER A 60 5.96 -4.93 5.88
C SER A 60 5.70 -4.03 4.68
N LEU A 61 4.45 -4.01 4.18
CA LEU A 61 4.06 -3.15 3.07
C LEU A 61 4.11 -1.67 3.46
N SER A 62 3.61 -1.34 4.67
CA SER A 62 3.68 0.02 5.22
C SER A 62 5.14 0.49 5.37
N VAL A 63 6.04 -0.37 5.84
CA VAL A 63 7.47 -0.07 6.01
C VAL A 63 8.15 0.20 4.67
N GLU A 64 7.98 -0.65 3.67
CA GLU A 64 8.60 -0.44 2.36
C GLU A 64 8.05 0.81 1.66
N ALA A 65 6.73 1.02 1.70
CA ALA A 65 6.11 2.23 1.15
C ALA A 65 6.68 3.50 1.80
N ARG A 66 6.90 3.48 3.12
CA ARG A 66 7.46 4.61 3.87
C ARG A 66 8.90 4.92 3.49
N LYS A 67 9.73 3.90 3.21
CA LYS A 67 11.12 4.13 2.76
C LYS A 67 11.14 4.90 1.44
N VAL A 68 10.32 4.50 0.48
CA VAL A 68 10.20 5.19 -0.82
C VAL A 68 9.63 6.60 -0.64
N GLU A 69 8.59 6.75 0.18
CA GLU A 69 7.97 8.06 0.48
C GLU A 69 9.00 9.04 1.07
N MET A 70 9.82 8.58 2.03
CA MET A 70 10.86 9.38 2.68
C MET A 70 11.99 9.74 1.72
N ALA A 71 12.42 8.84 0.84
CA ALA A 71 13.43 9.15 -0.17
C ALA A 71 12.92 10.24 -1.14
N LEU A 72 11.67 10.14 -1.58
CA LEU A 72 11.04 11.19 -2.39
C LEU A 72 10.85 12.50 -1.61
N HIS A 73 10.59 12.44 -0.30
CA HIS A 73 10.56 13.65 0.52
C HIS A 73 11.95 14.32 0.65
N ALA A 74 13.01 13.52 0.70
CA ALA A 74 14.40 13.98 0.79
C ALA A 74 14.98 14.51 -0.54
N GLY A 75 14.17 14.53 -1.61
CA GLY A 75 14.58 15.06 -2.92
C GLY A 75 15.19 14.03 -3.88
N VAL A 76 15.29 12.75 -3.49
CA VAL A 76 15.77 11.67 -4.38
C VAL A 76 14.84 11.56 -5.59
N SER A 77 15.37 11.40 -6.79
CA SER A 77 14.58 11.40 -8.03
C SER A 77 13.77 10.11 -8.22
N LEU A 78 12.70 10.15 -9.03
CA LEU A 78 11.89 8.95 -9.34
C LEU A 78 12.72 7.79 -9.93
N PRO A 79 13.66 8.03 -10.87
CA PRO A 79 14.54 6.97 -11.36
C PRO A 79 15.39 6.31 -10.27
N GLU A 80 15.90 7.09 -9.32
CA GLU A 80 16.73 6.56 -8.22
C GLU A 80 15.94 5.69 -7.23
N VAL A 81 14.66 6.00 -6.99
CA VAL A 81 13.80 5.17 -6.13
C VAL A 81 13.05 4.06 -6.88
N SER A 82 13.26 3.94 -8.20
CA SER A 82 12.49 3.02 -9.06
C SER A 82 12.59 1.55 -8.63
N SER A 83 13.74 1.12 -8.12
CA SER A 83 13.91 -0.23 -7.57
C SER A 83 12.99 -0.44 -6.37
N GLY A 84 12.97 0.49 -5.42
CA GLY A 84 12.11 0.40 -4.24
C GLY A 84 10.62 0.45 -4.59
N ILE A 85 10.23 1.17 -5.65
CA ILE A 85 8.85 1.14 -6.15
C ILE A 85 8.51 -0.22 -6.76
N ARG A 86 9.45 -0.84 -7.49
CA ARG A 86 9.25 -2.19 -8.05
C ARG A 86 9.07 -3.22 -6.93
N ASP A 87 9.95 -3.20 -5.93
CA ASP A 87 9.87 -4.11 -4.77
C ASP A 87 8.54 -3.93 -4.03
N LEU A 88 8.06 -2.68 -3.91
CA LEU A 88 6.77 -2.37 -3.31
C LEU A 88 5.59 -2.94 -4.12
N ILE A 89 5.64 -2.83 -5.45
CA ILE A 89 4.61 -3.41 -6.34
C ILE A 89 4.59 -4.93 -6.18
N GLU A 90 5.75 -5.59 -6.19
CA GLU A 90 5.85 -7.05 -5.99
C GLU A 90 5.30 -7.48 -4.62
N LEU A 91 5.48 -6.66 -3.57
CA LEU A 91 4.87 -6.92 -2.27
C LEU A 91 3.35 -6.75 -2.30
N CYS A 92 2.83 -5.72 -2.96
CA CYS A 92 1.39 -5.53 -3.15
C CYS A 92 0.76 -6.72 -3.89
N GLU A 93 1.43 -7.27 -4.91
CA GLU A 93 0.94 -8.43 -5.68
C GLU A 93 0.86 -9.72 -4.86
N ARG A 94 1.70 -9.84 -3.82
CA ARG A 94 1.70 -10.96 -2.87
C ARG A 94 0.62 -10.83 -1.80
N VAL A 95 -0.03 -9.67 -1.68
CA VAL A 95 -1.19 -9.50 -0.80
C VAL A 95 -2.39 -10.16 -1.48
N GLN A 96 -2.72 -11.36 -1.01
CA GLN A 96 -3.79 -12.20 -1.54
C GLN A 96 -4.58 -12.77 -0.37
N ILE A 97 -5.89 -12.88 -0.53
CA ILE A 97 -6.73 -13.67 0.38
C ILE A 97 -6.60 -15.12 -0.08
N ALA A 98 -6.19 -16.01 0.83
CA ALA A 98 -6.06 -17.44 0.58
C ALA A 98 -7.41 -18.16 0.66
#